data_AF-A0A6J7LN76-F1
#
_entry.id   AF-A0A6J7LN76-F1
#
_cell.length_a   1.000
_cell.length_b   1.000
_cell.length_c   1.000
_cell.angle_alpha   90.00
_cell.angle_beta   90.00
_cell.angle_gamma   90.00
#
_symmetry.space_group_name_H-M   'P 1'
#
loop_
_entity.id
_entity.type
_entity.pdbx_description
1 polymer ?
#
loop_
_entity_poly.entity_id
_entity_poly.type
_entity_poly.pdbx_seq_one_letter_code
_entity_poly.pdbx_strand_id
1 'polypeptide(L)'
;MRIAVSPLPGLLACEKFAEQVVGSLWWAARFPNHNVSDLPRLRPGHGARSAFFRPIEDGFPEATITLPIRYRTKNVMLHELGHWALLSQPELAYHGPTFARLLLDSVSEFLGLERAEDLRLALGEERVRVSASARIGEDGYFHYGPDRAPSEELNTAEAVLSVGPTN
;
A
#
# COMPACT_ATOMS: atom_id res chain seq x y z
N MET A 1 6.52 20.57 -1.53
CA MET A 1 5.43 20.86 -2.52
C MET A 1 4.04 20.61 -1.90
N ARG A 2 2.92 21.24 -2.32
CA ARG A 2 1.57 20.89 -1.80
C ARG A 2 0.86 19.94 -2.77
N ILE A 3 0.67 18.68 -2.37
CA ILE A 3 -0.08 17.69 -3.15
C ILE A 3 -1.53 18.14 -3.30
N ALA A 4 -2.04 18.20 -4.53
CA ALA A 4 -3.43 18.60 -4.79
C ALA A 4 -4.42 17.65 -4.10
N VAL A 5 -5.40 18.19 -3.38
CA VAL A 5 -6.41 17.38 -2.68
C VAL A 5 -7.44 16.87 -3.69
N SER A 6 -7.87 15.60 -3.56
CA SER A 6 -9.01 15.04 -4.30
C SER A 6 -10.13 14.72 -3.30
N PRO A 7 -11.02 15.68 -3.00
CA PRO A 7 -12.02 15.55 -1.95
C PRO A 7 -13.14 14.58 -2.34
N LEU A 8 -13.71 13.92 -1.32
CA LEU A 8 -14.89 13.06 -1.43
C LEU A 8 -16.01 13.69 -0.59
N PRO A 9 -17.17 14.06 -1.18
CA PRO A 9 -18.17 14.94 -0.55
C PRO A 9 -18.98 14.31 0.59
N GLY A 10 -18.57 13.16 1.13
CA GLY A 10 -19.28 12.47 2.20
C GLY A 10 -18.81 11.02 2.37
N LEU A 11 -19.35 10.33 3.38
CA LEU A 11 -19.03 8.91 3.61
C LEU A 11 -19.50 8.04 2.44
N LEU A 12 -20.68 8.29 1.87
CA LEU A 12 -21.16 7.55 0.69
C LEU A 12 -20.22 7.67 -0.52
N ALA A 13 -19.59 8.82 -0.72
CA ALA A 13 -18.58 8.97 -1.77
C ALA A 13 -17.27 8.23 -1.44
N CYS A 14 -16.94 8.12 -0.15
CA CYS A 14 -15.83 7.30 0.32
C CYS A 14 -16.11 5.81 0.12
N GLU A 15 -17.32 5.35 0.43
CA GLU A 15 -17.77 3.96 0.21
C GLU A 15 -17.69 3.60 -1.27
N LYS A 16 -18.31 4.39 -2.15
CA LYS A 16 -18.26 4.15 -3.60
C LYS A 16 -16.82 4.13 -4.14
N PHE A 17 -15.96 5.00 -3.65
CA PHE A 17 -14.56 5.00 -4.06
C PHE A 17 -13.82 3.76 -3.54
N ALA A 18 -14.06 3.33 -2.30
CA ALA A 18 -13.50 2.10 -1.76
C ALA A 18 -13.97 0.86 -2.53
N GLU A 19 -15.26 0.76 -2.86
CA GLU A 19 -15.82 -0.29 -3.71
C GLU A 19 -15.18 -0.33 -5.09
N GLN A 20 -14.95 0.84 -5.72
CA GLN A 20 -14.26 0.93 -7.01
C GLN A 20 -12.81 0.45 -6.94
N VAL A 21 -12.09 0.81 -5.89
CA VAL A 21 -10.71 0.38 -5.66
C VAL A 21 -10.65 -1.13 -5.45
N VAL A 22 -11.43 -1.64 -4.49
CA VAL A 22 -11.39 -3.05 -4.07
C VAL A 22 -12.02 -3.97 -5.10
N GLY A 23 -13.02 -3.51 -5.85
CA GLY A 23 -13.63 -4.25 -6.96
C GLY A 23 -12.82 -4.25 -8.25
N SER A 24 -11.65 -3.60 -8.29
CA SER A 24 -10.81 -3.54 -9.49
C SER A 24 -9.99 -4.82 -9.68
N LEU A 25 -9.66 -5.14 -10.94
CA LEU A 25 -8.72 -6.21 -11.26
C LEU A 25 -7.32 -5.94 -10.68
N TRP A 26 -6.93 -4.67 -10.60
CA TRP A 26 -5.66 -4.26 -9.99
C TRP A 26 -5.55 -4.71 -8.54
N TRP A 27 -6.64 -4.52 -7.77
CA TRP A 27 -6.71 -4.91 -6.37
C TRP A 27 -6.80 -6.43 -6.21
N ALA A 28 -7.69 -7.08 -6.96
CA ALA A 28 -7.84 -8.54 -6.91
C ALA A 28 -6.55 -9.29 -7.25
N ALA A 29 -5.73 -8.76 -8.16
CA ALA A 29 -4.43 -9.33 -8.50
C ALA A 29 -3.35 -9.17 -7.42
N ARG A 30 -3.57 -8.32 -6.39
CA ARG A 30 -2.63 -8.05 -5.29
C ARG A 30 -3.10 -8.60 -3.95
N PHE A 31 -4.41 -8.55 -3.72
CA PHE A 31 -5.03 -8.86 -2.44
C PHE A 31 -6.23 -9.80 -2.65
N PRO A 32 -6.02 -11.04 -3.12
CA PRO A 32 -7.12 -11.94 -3.47
C PRO A 32 -8.05 -12.28 -2.30
N ASN A 33 -7.55 -12.15 -1.06
CA ASN A 33 -8.31 -12.41 0.16
C ASN A 33 -9.06 -11.16 0.69
N HIS A 34 -8.99 -10.03 0.00
CA HIS A 34 -9.65 -8.78 0.38
C HIS A 34 -10.62 -8.36 -0.73
N ASN A 35 -11.92 -8.54 -0.49
CA ASN A 35 -12.97 -8.30 -1.48
C ASN A 35 -13.98 -7.25 -0.99
N VAL A 36 -14.90 -6.85 -1.88
CA VAL A 36 -15.89 -5.79 -1.59
C VAL A 36 -16.83 -6.17 -0.44
N SER A 37 -17.19 -7.44 -0.28
CA SER A 37 -18.05 -7.88 0.83
C SER A 37 -17.38 -7.79 2.20
N ASP A 38 -16.05 -7.78 2.24
CA ASP A 38 -15.26 -7.71 3.47
C ASP A 38 -14.74 -6.29 3.77
N LEU A 39 -15.21 -5.29 3.02
CA LEU A 39 -14.79 -3.90 3.18
C LEU A 39 -14.98 -3.42 4.63
N PRO A 40 -13.97 -2.72 5.22
CA PRO A 40 -14.13 -2.13 6.54
C PRO A 40 -15.28 -1.13 6.56
N ARG A 41 -16.10 -1.19 7.61
CA ARG A 41 -17.21 -0.26 7.78
C ARG A 41 -16.71 1.17 7.96
N LEU A 42 -17.20 2.10 7.13
CA LEU A 42 -16.83 3.50 7.27
C LEU A 42 -17.60 4.15 8.43
N ARG A 43 -16.87 4.86 9.28
CA ARG A 43 -17.42 5.57 10.44
C ARG A 43 -17.15 7.07 10.34
N PRO A 44 -18.11 7.91 10.76
CA PRO A 44 -17.82 9.33 10.91
C PRO A 44 -16.82 9.52 12.07
N GLY A 45 -15.73 10.25 11.80
CA GLY A 45 -14.73 10.57 12.82
C GLY A 45 -15.10 11.77 13.70
N HIS A 46 -16.29 11.79 14.29
CA HIS A 46 -16.70 12.85 15.21
C HIS A 46 -15.74 12.90 16.42
N GLY A 47 -15.08 14.04 16.62
CA GLY A 47 -14.07 14.21 17.67
C GLY A 47 -12.69 13.61 17.37
N ALA A 48 -12.53 12.86 16.26
CA ALA A 48 -11.24 12.26 15.92
C ALA A 48 -10.25 13.27 15.32
N ARG A 49 -8.98 13.15 15.74
CA ARG A 49 -7.87 14.01 15.31
C ARG A 49 -7.24 13.58 13.99
N SER A 50 -7.43 12.34 13.56
CA SER A 50 -6.94 11.78 12.31
C SER A 50 -7.97 10.83 11.70
N ALA A 51 -7.79 10.48 10.42
CA ALA A 51 -8.35 9.25 9.89
C ALA A 51 -7.53 8.05 10.38
N PHE A 52 -8.15 6.88 10.49
CA PHE A 52 -7.47 5.63 10.83
C PHE A 52 -8.32 4.41 10.50
N PHE A 53 -7.64 3.35 10.07
CA PHE A 53 -8.12 1.99 10.06
C PHE A 53 -8.01 1.34 11.45
N ARG A 54 -8.99 0.49 11.79
CA ARG A 54 -8.99 -0.37 12.98
C ARG A 54 -9.39 -1.79 12.59
N PRO A 55 -8.57 -2.82 12.91
CA PRO A 55 -8.91 -4.21 12.64
C PRO A 55 -10.00 -4.71 13.61
N ILE A 56 -10.48 -5.94 13.36
CA ILE A 56 -11.34 -6.64 14.31
C ILE A 56 -10.49 -6.98 15.55
N GLU A 57 -10.94 -6.55 16.72
CA GLU A 57 -10.29 -6.76 18.01
C GLU A 57 -11.33 -6.76 19.14
N ASP A 58 -10.95 -7.14 20.36
CA ASP A 58 -11.88 -7.20 21.49
C ASP A 58 -12.57 -5.83 21.72
N GLY A 59 -13.91 -5.83 21.64
CA GLY A 59 -14.73 -4.61 21.71
C GLY A 59 -15.02 -3.93 20.36
N PHE A 60 -14.46 -4.43 19.25
CA PHE A 60 -14.71 -3.98 17.88
C PHE A 60 -14.97 -5.20 16.97
N PRO A 61 -16.24 -5.66 16.87
CA PRO A 61 -16.58 -6.89 16.16
C PRO A 61 -16.46 -6.79 14.64
N GLU A 62 -16.20 -5.60 14.11
CA GLU A 62 -16.08 -5.30 12.68
C GLU A 62 -14.84 -4.43 12.46
N ALA A 63 -14.12 -4.66 11.36
CA ALA A 63 -13.06 -3.76 10.93
C ALA A 63 -13.69 -2.41 10.52
N THR A 64 -13.05 -1.30 10.88
CA THR A 64 -13.59 0.04 10.61
C THR A 64 -12.54 0.98 10.04
N ILE A 65 -12.99 1.92 9.22
CA ILE A 65 -12.20 3.08 8.81
C ILE A 65 -12.92 4.33 9.30
N THR A 66 -12.28 5.07 10.21
CA THR A 66 -12.84 6.30 10.79
C THR A 66 -12.39 7.52 9.98
N LEU A 67 -13.33 8.30 9.45
CA LEU A 67 -13.05 9.41 8.52
C LEU A 67 -13.70 10.73 8.97
N PRO A 68 -12.95 11.59 9.69
CA PRO A 68 -13.35 12.97 9.92
C PRO A 68 -13.48 13.73 8.59
N ILE A 69 -14.38 14.72 8.53
CA ILE A 69 -14.72 15.44 7.29
C ILE A 69 -13.50 15.97 6.51
N ARG A 70 -12.50 16.50 7.22
CA ARG A 70 -11.27 17.06 6.61
C ARG A 70 -10.36 16.02 5.94
N TYR A 71 -10.54 14.74 6.26
CA TYR A 71 -9.73 13.65 5.73
C TYR A 71 -10.46 12.83 4.65
N ARG A 72 -11.69 13.21 4.26
CA ARG A 72 -12.45 12.53 3.21
C ARG A 72 -11.88 12.88 1.85
N THR A 73 -10.79 12.22 1.48
CA THR A 73 -10.07 12.43 0.23
C THR A 73 -9.68 11.08 -0.34
N LYS A 74 -9.50 10.98 -1.65
CA LYS A 74 -9.08 9.74 -2.28
C LYS A 74 -7.73 9.24 -1.75
N ASN A 75 -6.76 10.13 -1.54
CA ASN A 75 -5.45 9.76 -0.98
C ASN A 75 -5.57 9.11 0.39
N VAL A 76 -6.35 9.72 1.30
CA VAL A 76 -6.56 9.14 2.64
C VAL A 76 -7.31 7.81 2.53
N MET A 77 -8.33 7.70 1.67
CA MET A 77 -9.01 6.42 1.48
C MET A 77 -8.07 5.32 1.00
N LEU A 78 -7.19 5.60 0.04
CA LEU A 78 -6.17 4.65 -0.41
C LEU A 78 -5.20 4.29 0.72
N HIS A 79 -4.81 5.26 1.54
CA HIS A 79 -3.96 5.04 2.71
C HIS A 79 -4.61 4.09 3.72
N GLU A 80 -5.86 4.34 4.11
CA GLU A 80 -6.57 3.49 5.08
C GLU A 80 -6.88 2.10 4.51
N LEU A 81 -7.20 2.00 3.22
CA LEU A 81 -7.34 0.71 2.53
C LEU A 81 -6.01 -0.05 2.49
N GLY A 82 -4.87 0.64 2.36
CA GLY A 82 -3.55 0.03 2.43
C GLY A 82 -3.27 -0.63 3.79
N HIS A 83 -3.75 -0.01 4.89
CA HIS A 83 -3.65 -0.63 6.22
C HIS A 83 -4.47 -1.91 6.32
N TRP A 84 -5.67 -1.89 5.76
CA TRP A 84 -6.51 -3.08 5.71
C TRP A 84 -5.89 -4.19 4.85
N ALA A 85 -5.38 -3.86 3.66
CA ALA A 85 -4.78 -4.81 2.73
C ALA A 85 -3.56 -5.55 3.31
N LEU A 86 -2.78 -4.87 4.16
CA LEU A 86 -1.60 -5.43 4.81
C LEU A 86 -1.88 -6.04 6.20
N LEU A 87 -3.14 -6.13 6.62
CA LEU A 87 -3.50 -6.65 7.95
C LEU A 87 -2.99 -8.08 8.18
N SER A 88 -2.97 -8.92 7.13
CA SER A 88 -2.50 -10.30 7.21
C SER A 88 -0.98 -10.46 7.21
N GLN A 89 -0.22 -9.36 7.19
CA GLN A 89 1.26 -9.33 7.17
C GLN A 89 1.78 -8.59 8.41
N PRO A 90 1.57 -9.14 9.63
CA PRO A 90 1.87 -8.46 10.90
C PRO A 90 3.36 -8.20 11.13
N GLU A 91 4.25 -8.88 10.39
CA GLU A 91 5.68 -8.66 10.39
C GLU A 91 6.10 -7.34 9.71
N LEU A 92 5.22 -6.77 8.88
CA LEU A 92 5.47 -5.49 8.24
C LEU A 92 5.23 -4.34 9.21
N ALA A 93 6.14 -3.37 9.18
CA ALA A 93 5.92 -2.11 9.89
C ALA A 93 4.66 -1.39 9.36
N TYR A 94 3.82 -0.90 10.29
CA TYR A 94 2.53 -0.27 10.00
C TYR A 94 2.62 0.88 8.97
N HIS A 95 3.69 1.67 9.04
CA HIS A 95 4.06 2.69 8.03
C HIS A 95 5.49 2.47 7.51
N GLY A 96 5.81 1.24 7.12
CA GLY A 96 7.12 0.86 6.58
C GLY A 96 7.31 1.14 5.07
N PRO A 97 8.47 0.77 4.52
CA PRO A 97 8.76 0.95 3.09
C PRO A 97 7.79 0.21 2.15
N THR A 98 7.28 -0.95 2.58
CA THR A 98 6.26 -1.71 1.85
C THR A 98 4.94 -0.97 1.79
N PHE A 99 4.49 -0.40 2.92
CA PHE A 99 3.30 0.44 2.95
C PHE A 99 3.45 1.67 2.05
N ALA A 100 4.60 2.35 2.11
CA ALA A 100 4.88 3.50 1.25
C ALA A 100 4.83 3.13 -0.24
N ARG A 101 5.32 1.94 -0.60
CA ARG A 101 5.23 1.45 -1.99
C ARG A 101 3.81 1.15 -2.41
N LEU A 102 3.04 0.44 -1.58
CA LEU A 102 1.63 0.16 -1.84
C LEU A 102 0.85 1.46 -2.05
N LEU A 103 1.05 2.45 -1.18
CA LEU A 103 0.39 3.73 -1.30
C LEU A 103 0.76 4.41 -2.63
N LEU A 104 2.04 4.43 -3.01
CA LEU A 104 2.49 5.00 -4.27
C LEU A 104 1.84 4.32 -5.48
N ASP A 105 1.81 2.98 -5.51
CA ASP A 105 1.23 2.23 -6.63
C ASP A 105 -0.28 2.40 -6.72
N SER A 106 -0.97 2.44 -5.57
CA SER A 106 -2.41 2.71 -5.54
C SER A 106 -2.74 4.14 -6.00
N VAL A 107 -1.93 5.13 -5.64
CA VAL A 107 -2.11 6.51 -6.11
C VAL A 107 -1.87 6.59 -7.62
N SER A 108 -0.85 5.91 -8.12
CA SER A 108 -0.59 5.82 -9.56
C SER A 108 -1.78 5.23 -10.32
N GLU A 109 -2.32 4.12 -9.82
CA GLU A 109 -3.45 3.42 -10.46
C GLU A 109 -4.73 4.26 -10.44
N PHE A 110 -5.15 4.71 -9.25
CA PHE A 110 -6.50 5.25 -9.09
C PHE A 110 -6.58 6.77 -9.26
N LEU A 111 -5.45 7.46 -9.18
CA LEU A 111 -5.37 8.92 -9.24
C LEU A 111 -4.45 9.44 -10.35
N GLY A 112 -3.69 8.56 -10.99
CA GLY A 112 -2.86 8.87 -12.15
C GLY A 112 -1.41 9.21 -11.81
N LEU A 113 -0.57 9.11 -12.84
CA LEU A 113 0.89 9.24 -12.74
C LEU A 113 1.35 10.58 -12.17
N GLU A 114 0.71 11.69 -12.56
CA GLU A 114 1.06 13.03 -12.05
C GLU A 114 0.97 13.08 -10.52
N ARG A 115 -0.11 12.54 -9.95
CA ARG A 115 -0.32 12.50 -8.49
C ARG A 115 0.63 11.52 -7.79
N ALA A 116 1.00 10.43 -8.47
CA ALA A 116 2.00 9.50 -7.95
C ALA A 116 3.38 10.15 -7.91
N GLU A 117 3.76 10.91 -8.93
CA GLU A 117 5.01 11.67 -8.94
C GLU A 117 5.04 12.75 -7.85
N ASP A 118 3.94 13.47 -7.65
CA ASP A 118 3.81 14.42 -6.54
C ASP A 118 4.05 13.75 -5.18
N LEU A 119 3.44 12.59 -4.97
CA LEU A 119 3.64 11.80 -3.75
C LEU A 119 5.07 11.28 -3.63
N ARG A 120 5.65 10.76 -4.72
CA ARG A 120 7.03 10.25 -4.75
C ARG A 120 8.03 11.34 -4.39
N LEU A 121 7.84 12.55 -4.92
CA LEU A 121 8.67 13.71 -4.58
C LEU A 121 8.53 14.08 -3.10
N ALA A 122 7.30 14.15 -2.57
CA ALA A 122 7.06 14.44 -1.16
C ALA A 122 7.67 13.39 -0.22
N LEU A 123 7.53 12.09 -0.55
CA LEU A 123 8.17 10.99 0.20
C LEU A 123 9.70 11.14 0.18
N GLY A 124 10.28 11.56 -0.96
CA GLY A 124 11.71 11.84 -1.09
C GLY A 124 12.17 13.05 -0.27
N GLU A 125 11.42 14.14 -0.28
CA GLU A 125 11.66 15.34 0.56
C GLU A 125 11.74 14.95 2.05
N GLU A 126 10.83 14.08 2.50
CA GLU A 126 10.75 13.56 3.88
C GLU A 126 11.66 12.35 4.15
N ARG A 127 12.48 11.95 3.17
CA ARG A 127 13.41 10.80 3.24
C ARG A 127 12.74 9.48 3.62
N VAL A 128 11.48 9.29 3.25
CA VAL A 128 10.75 8.04 3.45
C VAL A 128 11.31 6.99 2.49
N ARG A 129 11.73 5.85 3.04
CA ARG A 129 12.15 4.69 2.23
C ARG A 129 10.93 4.08 1.56
N VAL A 130 11.05 3.74 0.29
CA VAL A 130 10.01 3.08 -0.50
C VAL A 130 10.57 1.75 -1.01
N SER A 131 9.85 0.65 -0.78
CA SER A 131 10.24 -0.68 -1.28
C SER A 131 10.22 -0.76 -2.81
N ALA A 132 10.81 -1.83 -3.36
CA ALA A 132 10.70 -2.14 -4.78
C ALA A 132 9.24 -2.38 -5.21
N SER A 133 8.97 -2.23 -6.52
CA SER A 133 7.68 -2.52 -7.13
C SER A 133 7.18 -3.92 -6.84
N ALA A 134 5.85 -4.08 -6.77
CA ALA A 134 5.24 -5.39 -6.62
C ALA A 134 5.64 -6.33 -7.77
N ARG A 135 5.89 -7.60 -7.46
CA ARG A 135 6.30 -8.63 -8.42
C ARG A 135 5.27 -9.75 -8.46
N ILE A 136 5.13 -10.39 -9.61
CA ILE A 136 4.26 -11.56 -9.76
C ILE A 136 4.95 -12.76 -9.12
N GLY A 137 4.30 -13.40 -8.15
CA GLY A 137 4.74 -14.63 -7.51
C GLY A 137 4.37 -15.88 -8.31
N GLU A 138 4.80 -17.05 -7.83
CA GLU A 138 4.48 -18.35 -8.44
C GLU A 138 2.96 -18.65 -8.43
N ASP A 139 2.23 -18.04 -7.50
CA ASP A 139 0.78 -18.10 -7.38
C ASP A 139 0.03 -17.22 -8.39
N GLY A 140 0.76 -16.45 -9.21
CA GLY A 140 0.20 -15.55 -10.21
C GLY A 140 -0.30 -14.21 -9.66
N TYR A 141 -0.11 -13.95 -8.36
CA TYR A 141 -0.50 -12.69 -7.71
C TYR A 141 0.69 -11.74 -7.54
N PHE A 142 0.41 -10.45 -7.41
CA PHE A 142 1.41 -9.42 -7.14
C PHE A 142 1.69 -9.28 -5.65
N HIS A 143 2.96 -9.37 -5.26
CA HIS A 143 3.41 -9.27 -3.86
C HIS A 143 4.25 -8.01 -3.63
N TYR A 144 4.01 -7.33 -2.50
CA TYR A 144 4.77 -6.15 -2.04
C TYR A 144 5.68 -6.51 -0.86
N GLY A 145 6.90 -5.94 -0.79
CA GLY A 145 7.83 -6.25 0.30
C GLY A 145 8.53 -7.60 0.09
N PRO A 146 9.56 -7.94 0.88
CA PRO A 146 10.59 -8.85 0.41
C PRO A 146 10.01 -10.26 0.24
N ASP A 147 10.01 -10.71 -1.01
CA ASP A 147 10.49 -12.01 -1.45
C ASP A 147 11.26 -12.72 -0.31
N ARG A 148 11.05 -14.03 -0.09
CA ARG A 148 12.04 -14.86 0.67
C ARG A 148 13.43 -14.35 0.31
N ALA A 149 14.27 -14.08 1.31
CA ALA A 149 15.66 -13.68 1.10
C ALA A 149 16.20 -14.47 -0.11
N PRO A 150 16.91 -13.85 -1.08
CA PRO A 150 17.48 -14.61 -2.17
C PRO A 150 18.18 -15.79 -1.54
N SER A 151 17.75 -17.01 -1.91
CA SER A 151 18.39 -18.22 -1.44
C SER A 151 19.89 -18.00 -1.56
N GLU A 152 20.63 -18.23 -0.48
CA GLU A 152 22.07 -18.39 -0.57
C GLU A 152 22.33 -19.57 -1.51
N GLU A 153 22.42 -19.32 -2.82
CA GLU A 153 22.77 -20.23 -3.91
C GLU A 153 22.57 -19.42 -5.21
N LEU A 154 23.55 -19.08 -6.04
CA LEU A 154 24.99 -19.30 -6.04
C LEU A 154 25.62 -18.04 -6.65
N ASN A 155 26.60 -17.44 -5.98
CA ASN A 155 27.66 -16.71 -6.68
C ASN A 155 28.96 -17.50 -6.50
N THR A 156 29.01 -18.66 -7.14
CA THR A 156 30.25 -19.42 -7.37
C THR A 156 30.44 -19.57 -8.87
N ALA A 157 30.62 -18.46 -9.58
CA ALA A 157 31.34 -18.44 -10.84
C ALA A 157 31.66 -16.97 -11.17
N GLU A 158 32.90 -16.70 -11.54
CA GLU A 158 33.43 -15.40 -11.99
C GLU A 158 34.07 -14.49 -10.94
N ALA A 159 35.16 -14.98 -10.33
CA ALA A 159 36.25 -14.09 -9.92
C ALA A 159 37.63 -14.80 -9.81
N VAL A 160 38.00 -15.76 -10.66
CA VAL A 160 39.44 -16.09 -10.86
C VAL A 160 39.70 -16.59 -12.29
N LEU A 161 39.74 -15.66 -13.24
CA LEU A 161 40.54 -15.80 -14.45
C LEU A 161 41.30 -14.49 -14.66
N SER A 162 42.50 -14.40 -14.07
CA SER A 162 43.64 -13.66 -14.61
C SER A 162 44.78 -13.64 -13.59
N VAL A 163 45.63 -14.67 -13.62
CA VAL A 163 47.09 -14.46 -13.57
C VAL A 163 47.69 -15.51 -14.49
N GLY A 164 48.15 -15.04 -15.66
CA GLY A 164 48.90 -15.85 -16.62
C GLY A 164 50.30 -16.21 -16.13
N PRO A 165 51.04 -17.05 -16.88
CA PRO A 165 52.32 -17.59 -16.45
C PRO A 165 53.43 -16.54 -16.62
N THR A 166 54.37 -16.50 -15.68
CA THR A 166 55.67 -15.88 -15.89
C THR A 166 56.76 -16.81 -15.36
N ASN A 167 57.46 -17.44 -16.32
CA ASN A 167 58.79 -18.04 -16.31
C ASN A 167 59.30 -18.77 -15.06
#